data_AF-A0A7C7GHX0-F1
#
_entry.id   AF-A0A7C7GHX0-F1
#
_cell.length_a   1.000
_cell.length_b   1.000
_cell.length_c   1.000
_cell.angle_alpha   90.00
_cell.angle_beta   90.00
_cell.angle_gamma   90.00
#
_symmetry.space_group_name_H-M   'P 1'
#
loop_
_entity.id
_entity.type
_entity.pdbx_description
1 polymer ?
#
loop_
_entity_poly.entity_id
_entity_poly.type
_entity_poly.pdbx_seq_one_letter_code
_entity_poly.pdbx_strand_id
1 'polypeptide(L)'
;MAFLNDVSIQSGKWDSESHELLVLGVFEDKKLTDFQTSVDESSGGVITRALDSGDFDGKSNKTLALYSEGPSRRILLTGLGKRKEFSLDKLRQAGGTASSSAAGMKAKIFSAEVPGREDLDVSGPAASGAFVEGLILGSYKFLDYKSDREDETVVEKVTLVNGAVRSGVEK
;
A
#
# COMPACT_ATOMS: atom_id res chain seq x y z
N MET A 1 -10.45 0.57 -18.93
CA MET A 1 -11.12 1.18 -17.75
C MET A 1 -10.31 0.78 -16.52
N ALA A 2 -10.19 1.60 -15.47
CA ALA A 2 -9.55 1.15 -14.23
C ALA A 2 -10.41 0.02 -13.62
N PHE A 3 -9.77 -1.07 -13.17
CA PHE A 3 -10.47 -2.25 -12.65
C PHE A 3 -10.73 -2.16 -11.15
N LEU A 4 -10.05 -1.25 -10.45
CA LEU A 4 -10.31 -0.93 -9.06
C LEU A 4 -11.68 -0.25 -8.96
N ASN A 5 -12.66 -1.00 -8.48
CA ASN A 5 -14.06 -0.57 -8.43
C ASN A 5 -14.54 -0.29 -6.99
N ASP A 6 -13.84 -0.81 -5.98
CA ASP A 6 -14.20 -0.67 -4.57
C ASP A 6 -12.99 -0.19 -3.75
N VAL A 7 -13.10 1.00 -3.16
CA VAL A 7 -12.15 1.51 -2.17
C VAL A 7 -12.92 1.77 -0.89
N SER A 8 -12.58 1.02 0.16
CA SER A 8 -13.25 1.09 1.46
C SER A 8 -12.28 1.48 2.55
N ILE A 9 -12.82 1.97 3.67
CA ILE A 9 -12.05 2.39 4.85
C ILE A 9 -12.45 1.52 6.02
N GLN A 10 -11.47 0.91 6.68
CA GLN A 10 -11.69 0.15 7.90
C GLN A 10 -11.52 1.06 9.12
N SER A 11 -12.61 1.28 9.84
CA SER A 11 -12.61 1.98 11.12
C SER A 11 -12.49 0.95 12.24
N GLY A 12 -11.27 0.69 12.70
CA GLY A 12 -11.03 -0.30 13.77
C GLY A 12 -9.56 -0.71 13.87
N LYS A 13 -9.29 -1.72 14.69
CA LYS A 13 -7.97 -2.36 14.67
C LYS A 13 -7.75 -3.03 13.32
N TRP A 14 -6.51 -3.04 12.85
CA TRP A 14 -6.17 -3.67 11.58
C TRP A 14 -6.18 -5.21 11.69
N ASP A 15 -5.77 -5.74 12.83
CA ASP A 15 -5.65 -7.18 13.10
C ASP A 15 -6.99 -7.90 13.35
N SER A 16 -8.13 -7.20 13.22
CA SER A 16 -9.45 -7.81 13.44
C SER A 16 -9.84 -8.80 12.35
N GLU A 17 -9.30 -8.64 11.14
CA GLU A 17 -9.57 -9.52 9.99
C GLU A 17 -8.25 -9.99 9.37
N SER A 18 -8.28 -11.15 8.72
CA SER A 18 -7.10 -11.67 8.01
C SER A 18 -6.92 -10.94 6.67
N HIS A 19 -5.69 -10.52 6.37
CA HIS A 19 -5.36 -9.84 5.12
C HIS A 19 -4.56 -10.76 4.18
N GLU A 20 -5.03 -10.94 2.94
CA GLU A 20 -4.28 -11.70 1.92
C GLU A 20 -2.97 -11.00 1.52
N LEU A 21 -2.99 -9.66 1.53
CA LEU A 21 -1.87 -8.77 1.30
C LEU A 21 -2.07 -7.48 2.08
N LEU A 22 -1.08 -7.06 2.86
CA LEU A 22 -1.02 -5.76 3.53
C LEU A 22 0.12 -4.92 2.94
N VAL A 23 -0.19 -3.71 2.46
CA VAL A 23 0.79 -2.78 1.91
C VAL A 23 1.17 -1.73 2.94
N LEU A 24 2.48 -1.53 3.13
CA LEU A 24 3.07 -0.53 4.02
C LEU A 24 4.08 0.34 3.28
N GLY A 25 4.20 1.60 3.66
CA GLY A 25 5.15 2.56 3.08
C GLY A 25 6.32 2.86 4.02
N VAL A 26 7.56 2.63 3.59
CA VAL A 26 8.75 2.84 4.43
C VAL A 26 9.71 3.85 3.80
N PHE A 27 10.19 4.79 4.60
CA PHE A 27 11.17 5.81 4.21
C PHE A 27 12.61 5.29 4.27
N GLU A 28 13.54 6.00 3.60
CA GLU A 28 14.98 5.67 3.61
C GLU A 28 15.63 5.75 5.01
N ASP A 29 15.02 6.46 5.96
CA ASP A 29 15.50 6.51 7.34
C ASP A 29 15.13 5.26 8.16
N LYS A 30 14.37 4.32 7.56
CA LYS A 30 13.96 3.03 8.12
C LYS A 30 13.19 3.13 9.45
N LYS A 31 12.68 4.30 9.79
CA LYS A 31 11.89 4.50 11.01
C LYS A 31 10.46 4.03 10.78
N LEU A 32 10.08 2.97 11.48
CA LEU A 32 8.70 2.48 11.50
C LEU A 32 7.80 3.41 12.31
N THR A 33 6.55 3.54 11.88
CA THR A 33 5.49 4.17 12.67
C THR A 33 4.98 3.21 13.75
N ASP A 34 4.20 3.71 14.72
CA ASP A 34 3.56 2.87 15.74
C ASP A 34 2.69 1.78 15.10
N PHE A 35 1.97 2.13 14.03
CA PHE A 35 1.17 1.18 13.26
C PHE A 35 2.05 0.09 12.64
N GLN A 36 3.12 0.46 11.93
CA GLN A 36 4.02 -0.49 11.28
C GLN A 36 4.75 -1.37 12.29
N THR A 37 5.09 -0.83 13.46
CA THR A 37 5.66 -1.59 14.57
C THR A 37 4.68 -2.65 15.07
N SER A 38 3.40 -2.30 15.25
CA SER A 38 2.37 -3.27 15.64
C SER A 38 2.16 -4.39 14.59
N VAL A 39 2.29 -4.04 13.31
CA VAL A 39 2.26 -5.01 12.20
C VAL A 39 3.47 -5.93 12.26
N ASP A 40 4.66 -5.37 12.47
CA ASP A 40 5.90 -6.14 12.52
C ASP A 40 5.91 -7.12 13.69
N GLU A 41 5.51 -6.69 14.89
CA GLU A 41 5.36 -7.54 16.07
C GLU A 41 4.41 -8.72 15.80
N SER A 42 3.24 -8.41 15.21
CA SER A 42 2.24 -9.42 14.85
C SER A 42 2.67 -10.34 13.71
N SER A 43 3.69 -9.94 12.95
CA SER A 43 4.27 -10.68 11.82
C SER A 43 5.59 -11.36 12.17
N GLY A 44 5.93 -11.40 13.47
CA GLY A 44 7.13 -12.04 13.98
C GLY A 44 8.44 -11.33 13.61
N GLY A 45 8.44 -10.00 13.46
CA GLY A 45 9.63 -9.17 13.24
C GLY A 45 10.20 -9.22 11.82
N VAL A 46 9.40 -9.62 10.82
CA VAL A 46 9.88 -9.83 9.44
C VAL A 46 10.26 -8.53 8.74
N ILE A 47 9.59 -7.42 9.05
CA ILE A 47 9.86 -6.09 8.49
C ILE A 47 11.18 -5.58 9.05
N THR A 48 11.36 -5.63 10.38
CA THR A 48 12.61 -5.19 11.02
C THR A 48 13.79 -5.99 10.50
N ARG A 49 13.67 -7.33 10.38
CA ARG A 49 14.75 -8.15 9.80
C ARG A 49 15.12 -7.74 8.38
N ALA A 50 14.14 -7.45 7.52
CA ALA A 50 14.39 -7.03 6.15
C ALA A 50 15.05 -5.64 6.05
N LEU A 51 14.77 -4.75 7.01
CA LEU A 51 15.40 -3.44 7.11
C LEU A 51 16.84 -3.53 7.62
N ASP A 52 17.08 -4.39 8.62
CA ASP A 52 18.38 -4.61 9.24
C ASP A 52 19.35 -5.36 8.33
N SER A 53 18.87 -6.36 7.58
CA SER A 53 19.66 -7.09 6.58
C SER A 53 20.04 -6.23 5.37
N GLY A 54 19.32 -5.13 5.14
CA GLY A 54 19.49 -4.27 3.97
C GLY A 54 18.75 -4.75 2.72
N ASP A 55 17.92 -5.78 2.81
CA ASP A 55 17.06 -6.25 1.71
C ASP A 55 16.12 -5.12 1.24
N PHE A 56 15.67 -4.30 2.18
CA PHE A 56 14.91 -3.08 1.92
C PHE A 56 15.61 -1.81 2.41
N ASP A 57 15.65 -0.80 1.54
CA ASP A 57 16.34 0.48 1.78
C ASP A 57 15.41 1.69 1.72
N GLY A 58 14.10 1.49 1.51
CA GLY A 58 13.11 2.58 1.52
C GLY A 58 13.16 3.55 0.33
N LYS A 59 14.01 3.28 -0.68
CA LYS A 59 14.11 4.14 -1.88
C LYS A 59 12.79 4.23 -2.62
N SER A 60 12.50 5.40 -3.17
CA SER A 60 11.23 5.70 -3.86
C SER A 60 10.84 4.61 -4.86
N ASN A 61 9.61 4.12 -4.75
CA ASN A 61 9.00 3.11 -5.62
C ASN A 61 9.71 1.73 -5.65
N LYS A 62 10.70 1.49 -4.79
CA LYS A 62 11.22 0.12 -4.58
C LYS A 62 10.19 -0.66 -3.78
N THR A 63 10.01 -1.94 -4.13
CA THR A 63 9.12 -2.83 -3.38
C THR A 63 9.83 -4.07 -2.87
N LEU A 64 9.31 -4.63 -1.78
CA LEU A 64 9.73 -5.93 -1.26
C LEU A 64 8.52 -6.67 -0.71
N ALA A 65 8.31 -7.90 -1.18
CA ALA A 65 7.30 -8.81 -0.64
C ALA A 65 7.92 -9.64 0.48
N LEU A 66 7.25 -9.65 1.63
CA LEU A 66 7.57 -10.44 2.80
C LEU A 66 6.41 -11.40 3.08
N TYR A 67 6.74 -12.54 3.67
CA TYR A 67 5.77 -13.56 4.04
C TYR A 67 5.78 -13.73 5.56
N SER A 68 4.60 -13.84 6.15
CA SER A 68 4.45 -13.98 7.59
C SER A 68 3.30 -14.93 7.93
N GLU A 69 3.37 -15.53 9.10
CA GLU A 69 2.28 -16.32 9.70
C GLU A 69 1.35 -15.45 10.57
N GLY A 70 1.48 -14.13 10.50
CA GLY A 70 0.67 -13.16 11.23
C GLY A 70 -0.71 -12.92 10.62
N PRO A 71 -1.45 -11.89 11.09
CA PRO A 71 -2.77 -11.54 10.56
C PRO A 71 -2.77 -11.26 9.05
N SER A 72 -1.61 -10.87 8.48
CA SER A 72 -1.41 -10.79 7.04
C SER A 72 -0.41 -11.84 6.53
N ARG A 73 -0.86 -12.67 5.58
CA ARG A 73 -0.03 -13.73 4.97
C ARG A 73 1.13 -13.16 4.14
N ARG A 74 0.92 -11.99 3.54
CA ARG A 74 1.89 -11.31 2.69
C ARG A 74 1.92 -9.83 3.05
N ILE A 75 3.11 -9.27 3.19
CA ILE A 75 3.33 -7.85 3.43
C ILE A 75 4.13 -7.29 2.26
N LEU A 76 3.64 -6.23 1.63
CA LEU A 76 4.36 -5.51 0.59
C LEU A 76 4.87 -4.18 1.14
N LEU A 77 6.18 -4.05 1.24
CA LEU A 77 6.82 -2.77 1.53
C LEU A 77 6.91 -1.96 0.24
N THR A 78 6.55 -0.69 0.29
CA THR A 78 6.72 0.30 -0.79
C THR A 78 7.59 1.44 -0.30
N GLY A 79 8.66 1.74 -1.03
CA GLY A 79 9.63 2.73 -0.62
C GLY A 79 9.14 4.14 -0.93
N LEU A 80 9.25 5.05 0.04
CA LEU A 80 8.77 6.43 -0.06
C LEU A 80 9.89 7.42 -0.42
N GLY A 81 11.14 6.93 -0.43
CA GLY A 81 12.34 7.74 -0.60
C GLY A 81 12.71 8.49 0.68
N LYS A 82 13.40 9.62 0.51
CA LYS A 82 13.78 10.49 1.62
C LYS A 82 12.56 11.22 2.18
N ARG A 83 12.35 11.12 3.49
CA ARG A 83 11.25 11.78 4.23
C ARG A 83 11.13 13.27 3.95
N LYS A 84 12.26 14.00 3.91
CA LYS A 84 12.30 15.45 3.61
C LYS A 84 11.86 15.84 2.20
N GLU A 85 11.82 14.87 1.27
CA GLU A 85 11.39 15.08 -0.12
C GLU A 85 9.99 14.49 -0.36
N PHE A 86 9.29 14.08 0.71
CA PHE A 86 7.97 13.50 0.60
C PHE A 86 6.95 14.57 0.22
N SER A 87 6.00 14.19 -0.62
CA SER A 87 4.99 15.08 -1.18
C SER A 87 3.74 14.31 -1.57
N LEU A 88 2.63 15.01 -1.84
CA LEU A 88 1.43 14.40 -2.39
C LEU A 88 1.71 13.63 -3.70
N ASP A 89 2.64 14.11 -4.52
CA ASP A 89 3.02 13.42 -5.75
C ASP A 89 3.76 12.12 -5.46
N LYS A 90 4.72 12.11 -4.53
CA LYS A 90 5.39 10.88 -4.12
C LYS A 90 4.43 9.88 -3.47
N LEU A 91 3.46 10.36 -2.69
CA LEU A 91 2.41 9.52 -2.12
C LEU A 91 1.54 8.90 -3.22
N ARG A 92 1.17 9.66 -4.25
CA ARG A 92 0.43 9.16 -5.42
C ARG A 92 1.25 8.12 -6.20
N GLN A 93 2.53 8.36 -6.43
CA GLN A 93 3.42 7.39 -7.07
C GLN A 93 3.55 6.10 -6.25
N ALA A 94 3.65 6.20 -4.92
CA ALA A 94 3.68 5.05 -4.03
C ALA A 94 2.38 4.23 -4.13
N GLY A 95 1.21 4.89 -4.19
CA GLY A 95 -0.08 4.22 -4.44
C GLY A 95 -0.11 3.47 -5.78
N GLY A 96 0.39 4.09 -6.85
CA GLY A 96 0.49 3.43 -8.16
C GLY A 96 1.40 2.20 -8.12
N THR A 97 2.59 2.36 -7.53
CA THR A 97 3.57 1.28 -7.36
C THR A 97 2.99 0.12 -6.55
N ALA A 98 2.29 0.42 -5.45
CA ALA A 98 1.64 -0.57 -4.61
C ALA A 98 0.60 -1.38 -5.39
N SER A 99 -0.29 -0.69 -6.12
CA SER A 99 -1.35 -1.33 -6.91
C SER A 99 -0.80 -2.21 -8.02
N SER A 100 0.18 -1.72 -8.78
CA SER A 100 0.81 -2.51 -9.84
C SER A 100 1.58 -3.71 -9.29
N SER A 101 2.26 -3.56 -8.15
CA SER A 101 2.98 -4.65 -7.48
C SER A 101 2.01 -5.71 -6.93
N ALA A 102 0.91 -5.28 -6.31
CA ALA A 102 -0.15 -6.18 -5.84
C ALA A 102 -0.73 -7.01 -6.99
N ALA A 103 -1.02 -6.36 -8.14
CA ALA A 103 -1.47 -7.06 -9.35
C ALA A 103 -0.44 -8.09 -9.83
N GLY A 104 0.86 -7.75 -9.83
CA GLY A 104 1.95 -8.68 -10.16
C GLY A 104 2.06 -9.87 -9.21
N MET A 105 1.67 -9.68 -7.94
CA MET A 105 1.58 -10.74 -6.92
C MET A 105 0.27 -11.53 -6.97
N LYS A 106 -0.55 -11.33 -8.00
CA LYS A 106 -1.88 -11.92 -8.16
C LYS A 106 -2.87 -11.58 -7.03
N ALA A 107 -2.65 -10.46 -6.33
CA ALA A 107 -3.54 -9.98 -5.28
C ALA A 107 -4.62 -9.07 -5.89
N LYS A 108 -5.83 -9.62 -6.06
CA LYS A 108 -7.01 -8.87 -6.52
C LYS A 108 -7.60 -7.97 -5.44
N ILE A 109 -7.47 -8.41 -4.19
CA ILE A 109 -7.99 -7.73 -3.00
C ILE A 109 -6.83 -7.57 -2.03
N PHE A 110 -6.60 -6.35 -1.56
CA PHE A 110 -5.57 -6.09 -0.56
C PHE A 110 -5.94 -4.95 0.38
N SER A 111 -5.22 -4.89 1.49
CA SER A 111 -5.30 -3.78 2.43
C SER A 111 -4.05 -2.93 2.35
N ALA A 112 -4.18 -1.63 2.56
CA ALA A 112 -3.06 -0.70 2.50
C ALA A 112 -3.19 0.35 3.58
N GLU A 113 -2.08 0.73 4.20
CA GLU A 113 -2.07 1.98 4.96
C GLU A 113 -2.07 3.20 4.04
N VAL A 114 -2.34 4.39 4.59
CA VAL A 114 -2.03 5.67 3.93
C VAL A 114 -0.67 6.16 4.44
N PRO A 115 0.45 5.84 3.77
CA PRO A 115 1.78 6.04 4.35
C PRO A 115 2.19 7.51 4.38
N GLY A 116 2.99 7.88 5.39
CA GLY A 116 3.60 9.21 5.48
C GLY A 116 2.60 10.36 5.63
N ARG A 117 1.34 10.09 6.01
CA ARG A 117 0.30 11.12 6.16
C ARG A 117 0.73 12.25 7.11
N GLU A 118 1.42 11.89 8.19
CA GLU A 118 1.91 12.82 9.21
C GLU A 118 3.14 13.62 8.76
N ASP A 119 3.78 13.20 7.67
CA ASP A 119 4.92 13.88 7.05
C ASP A 119 4.49 14.94 6.02
N LEU A 120 3.18 15.14 5.84
CA LEU A 120 2.61 16.11 4.90
C LEU A 120 1.83 17.20 5.63
N ASP A 121 2.08 18.46 5.26
CA ASP A 121 1.32 19.61 5.75
C ASP A 121 0.03 19.81 4.93
N VAL A 122 -0.84 18.79 4.95
CA VAL A 122 -2.10 18.75 4.19
C VAL A 122 -3.18 18.04 5.00
N SER A 123 -4.44 18.20 4.60
CA SER A 123 -5.54 17.50 5.25
C SER A 123 -5.45 15.98 5.03
N GLY A 124 -5.91 15.19 6.01
CA GLY A 124 -5.99 13.73 5.89
C GLY A 124 -6.74 13.25 4.63
N PRO A 125 -7.87 13.88 4.24
CA PRO A 125 -8.54 13.60 2.97
C PRO A 125 -7.69 13.89 1.73
N ALA A 126 -6.90 14.97 1.71
CA ALA A 126 -6.04 15.28 0.57
C ALA A 126 -4.93 14.22 0.40
N ALA A 127 -4.30 13.79 1.50
CA ALA A 127 -3.32 12.71 1.47
C ALA A 127 -3.95 11.38 1.03
N SER A 128 -5.10 11.02 1.61
CA SER A 128 -5.83 9.80 1.24
C SER A 128 -6.25 9.82 -0.24
N GLY A 129 -6.73 10.96 -0.73
CA GLY A 129 -7.10 11.17 -2.12
C GLY A 129 -5.93 10.97 -3.08
N ALA A 130 -4.78 11.58 -2.80
CA ALA A 130 -3.57 11.40 -3.62
C ALA A 130 -3.12 9.94 -3.66
N PHE A 131 -3.15 9.23 -2.53
CA PHE A 131 -2.81 7.81 -2.49
C PHE A 131 -3.80 6.95 -3.30
N VAL A 132 -5.10 7.19 -3.14
CA VAL A 132 -6.18 6.47 -3.86
C VAL A 132 -6.13 6.73 -5.36
N GLU A 133 -5.89 7.98 -5.79
CA GLU A 133 -5.65 8.29 -7.20
C GLU A 133 -4.49 7.46 -7.76
N GLY A 134 -3.40 7.35 -7.00
CA GLY A 134 -2.28 6.47 -7.32
C GLY A 134 -2.71 5.02 -7.48
N LEU A 135 -3.42 4.47 -6.49
CA LEU A 135 -3.93 3.09 -6.52
C LEU A 135 -4.80 2.81 -7.75
N ILE A 136 -5.71 3.73 -8.09
CA ILE A 136 -6.58 3.65 -9.26
C ILE A 136 -5.75 3.65 -10.55
N LEU A 137 -4.82 4.59 -10.69
CA LEU A 137 -3.96 4.68 -11.88
C LEU A 137 -3.07 3.45 -12.04
N GLY A 138 -2.46 2.97 -10.96
CA GLY A 138 -1.62 1.77 -10.96
C GLY A 138 -2.38 0.46 -11.19
N SER A 139 -3.71 0.46 -10.99
CA SER A 139 -4.59 -0.69 -11.26
C SER A 139 -4.96 -0.84 -12.73
N TYR A 140 -4.75 0.21 -13.54
CA TYR A 140 -5.20 0.23 -14.92
C TYR A 140 -4.41 -0.76 -15.78
N LYS A 141 -5.14 -1.57 -16.55
CA LYS A 141 -4.57 -2.41 -17.62
C LYS A 141 -5.34 -2.18 -18.91
N PHE A 142 -4.61 -2.03 -20.01
CA PHE A 142 -5.21 -1.97 -21.34
C PHE A 142 -5.21 -3.38 -21.95
N LEU A 143 -6.36 -4.04 -21.93
CA LEU A 143 -6.53 -5.44 -22.34
C LEU A 143 -7.25 -5.62 -23.68
N ASP A 144 -7.68 -4.54 -24.32
CA ASP A 144 -8.58 -4.57 -25.47
C ASP A 144 -7.99 -5.36 -26.67
N TYR A 145 -6.67 -5.34 -26.84
CA TYR A 145 -5.96 -6.09 -27.89
C TYR A 145 -5.24 -7.36 -27.41
N LYS A 146 -5.37 -7.74 -26.14
CA LYS A 146 -4.86 -9.02 -25.65
C LYS A 146 -5.90 -10.11 -25.86
N SER A 147 -5.49 -11.21 -26.49
CA SER A 147 -6.28 -12.44 -26.64
C SER A 147 -6.39 -13.20 -25.32
N ASP A 148 -5.30 -13.27 -24.55
CA ASP A 148 -5.20 -14.05 -23.32
C ASP A 148 -5.52 -13.19 -22.09
N ARG A 149 -6.77 -12.73 -22.00
CA ARG A 149 -7.21 -11.81 -20.92
C ARG A 149 -7.34 -12.48 -19.56
N GLU A 150 -7.57 -13.80 -19.53
CA GLU A 150 -7.83 -14.55 -18.29
C GLU A 150 -6.61 -14.67 -17.37
N ASP A 151 -5.40 -14.58 -17.93
CA ASP A 151 -4.15 -14.65 -17.16
C ASP A 151 -3.78 -13.32 -16.46
N GLU A 152 -4.46 -12.23 -16.81
CA GLU A 152 -4.18 -10.92 -16.28
C GLU A 152 -4.89 -10.70 -14.94
N THR A 153 -4.10 -10.59 -13.86
CA THR A 153 -4.67 -10.15 -12.58
C THR A 153 -4.87 -8.64 -12.59
N VAL A 154 -6.06 -8.22 -12.18
CA VAL A 154 -6.43 -6.82 -11.97
C VAL A 154 -6.80 -6.61 -10.50
N VAL A 155 -6.46 -5.45 -9.95
CA VAL A 155 -6.88 -5.08 -8.60
C VAL A 155 -8.36 -4.70 -8.66
N GLU A 156 -9.18 -5.36 -7.84
CA GLU A 156 -10.63 -5.21 -7.81
C GLU A 156 -11.07 -4.37 -6.60
N LYS A 157 -10.42 -4.58 -5.45
CA LYS A 157 -10.77 -3.95 -4.17
C LYS A 157 -9.55 -3.59 -3.32
N VAL A 158 -9.59 -2.40 -2.72
CA VAL A 158 -8.61 -1.97 -1.72
C VAL A 158 -9.31 -1.53 -0.44
N THR A 159 -8.82 -2.00 0.70
CA THR A 159 -9.25 -1.54 2.03
C THR A 159 -8.15 -0.70 2.65
N LEU A 160 -8.42 0.59 2.88
CA LEU A 160 -7.50 1.45 3.62
C LEU A 160 -7.60 1.15 5.11
N VAL A 161 -6.47 0.77 5.70
CA VAL A 161 -6.28 0.54 7.13
C VAL A 161 -5.43 1.69 7.70
N ASN A 162 -5.60 2.04 8.97
CA ASN A 162 -4.86 3.14 9.63
C ASN A 162 -5.03 4.55 9.00
N GLY A 163 -5.94 5.35 9.58
CA GLY A 163 -5.94 6.81 9.38
C GLY A 163 -6.60 7.33 8.09
N ALA A 164 -7.25 6.49 7.30
CA ALA A 164 -8.11 6.95 6.22
C ALA A 164 -9.36 7.62 6.82
N VAL A 165 -9.57 8.89 6.47
CA VAL A 165 -10.73 9.68 6.91
C VAL A 165 -11.77 9.65 5.80
N ARG A 166 -12.98 9.22 6.12
CA ARG A 166 -14.10 9.16 5.17
C ARG A 166 -14.61 10.58 4.88
N SER A 167 -14.03 11.27 3.90
CA SER A 167 -14.68 12.44 3.30
C SER A 167 -14.44 12.49 1.80
N GLY A 168 -15.51 12.31 1.02
CA GLY A 168 -15.60 12.84 -0.35
C GLY A 168 -15.03 11.99 -1.48
N VAL A 169 -15.38 10.70 -1.57
CA VAL A 169 -15.35 9.98 -2.86
C VAL A 169 -16.77 9.44 -3.10
N GLU A 170 -17.68 10.35 -3.46
CA GLU A 170 -18.86 9.97 -4.23
C GLU A 170 -18.51 10.07 -5.72
N LYS A 171 -18.96 9.07 -6.49
CA LYS A 171 -18.82 9.03 -7.94
C LYS A 171 -19.48 10.23 -8.61
#